data_AF-A0A0U2UG04-F1
#
_entry.id   AF-A0A0U2UG04-F1
#
_cell.length_a   1.000
_cell.length_b   1.000
_cell.length_c   1.000
_cell.angle_alpha   90.00
_cell.angle_beta   90.00
_cell.angle_gamma   90.00
#
_symmetry.space_group_name_H-M   'P 1'
#
loop_
_entity.id
_entity.type
_entity.pdbx_description
1 polymer ?
#
loop_
_entity_poly.entity_id
_entity_poly.type
_entity_poly.pdbx_seq_one_letter_code
_entity_poly.pdbx_strand_id
1 'polypeptide(L)'
;MSNAQKALVMAAGIFLAIALITLAVVLFISAQDSTKAAQSNFSNIQTELSQTAFTVYDNTTLSGSQVVNALRKFSDKEEFGIQIVTGKNPAGQWYGKVINTGVPIDSVTYGSVVGEAPGQLSHALDEANINYVNPSGKFRAQLVHDSSNVIRGIVFRQQ
;
A
#
# COMPACT_ATOMS: atom_id res chain seq x y z
N MET A 1 -42.33 -29.69 50.76
CA MET A 1 -42.00 -29.63 49.32
C MET A 1 -41.72 -31.05 48.84
N SER A 2 -42.48 -31.55 47.87
CA SER A 2 -42.24 -32.89 47.31
C SER A 2 -40.92 -32.90 46.53
N ASN A 3 -40.27 -34.07 46.44
CA ASN A 3 -39.01 -34.21 45.70
C ASN A 3 -39.17 -33.80 44.22
N ALA A 4 -40.37 -33.98 43.65
CA ALA A 4 -40.71 -33.50 42.31
C ALA A 4 -40.69 -31.96 42.21
N GLN A 5 -41.19 -31.25 43.21
CA GLN A 5 -41.16 -29.78 43.24
C GLN A 5 -39.73 -29.24 43.38
N LYS A 6 -38.87 -29.90 44.17
CA LYS A 6 -37.44 -29.53 44.27
C LYS A 6 -36.68 -29.77 42.95
N ALA A 7 -36.97 -30.88 42.27
CA ALA A 7 -36.39 -31.18 40.96
C ALA A 7 -36.84 -30.17 39.89
N LEU A 8 -38.10 -29.75 39.91
CA LEU A 8 -38.64 -28.74 38.99
C LEU A 8 -37.93 -27.38 39.15
N VAL A 9 -37.74 -26.93 40.39
CA VAL A 9 -37.05 -25.66 40.70
C VAL A 9 -35.57 -25.73 40.30
N MET A 10 -34.91 -26.87 40.48
CA MET A 10 -33.53 -27.09 40.02
C MET A 10 -33.42 -27.04 38.49
N ALA A 11 -34.32 -27.71 37.78
CA ALA A 11 -34.34 -27.72 36.31
C ALA A 11 -34.58 -26.32 35.73
N ALA A 12 -35.49 -25.54 36.33
CA ALA A 12 -35.74 -24.16 35.94
C ALA A 12 -34.49 -23.26 36.11
N GLY A 13 -33.73 -23.45 37.20
CA GLY A 13 -32.49 -22.71 37.44
C GLY A 13 -31.41 -22.99 36.41
N ILE A 14 -31.22 -24.26 36.03
CA ILE A 14 -30.25 -24.66 35.00
C ILE A 14 -30.66 -24.11 33.63
N PHE A 15 -31.95 -24.20 33.29
CA PHE A 15 -32.47 -23.68 32.03
C PHE A 15 -32.24 -22.17 31.89
N LEU A 16 -32.48 -21.43 32.96
CA LEU A 16 -32.29 -19.98 33.01
C LEU A 16 -30.81 -19.59 32.93
N ALA A 17 -29.92 -20.38 33.55
CA ALA A 17 -28.47 -20.18 33.46
C ALA A 17 -27.94 -20.42 32.03
N ILE A 18 -28.39 -21.49 31.36
CA ILE A 18 -28.01 -21.76 29.96
C ILE A 18 -28.47 -20.61 29.06
N ALA A 19 -29.72 -20.17 29.21
CA ALA A 19 -30.28 -19.06 28.44
C ALA A 19 -29.44 -17.78 28.57
N LEU A 20 -29.03 -17.43 29.79
CA LEU A 20 -28.16 -16.27 30.07
C LEU A 20 -26.79 -16.40 29.40
N ILE A 21 -26.16 -17.57 29.47
CA ILE A 21 -24.86 -17.80 28.85
C ILE A 21 -24.97 -17.68 27.33
N THR A 22 -25.98 -18.29 26.70
CA THR A 22 -26.21 -18.14 25.26
C THR A 22 -26.39 -16.69 24.84
N LEU A 23 -27.17 -15.91 25.62
CA LEU A 23 -27.38 -14.49 25.32
C LEU A 23 -26.06 -13.70 25.37
N ALA A 24 -25.24 -13.94 26.40
CA ALA A 24 -23.94 -13.31 26.56
C ALA A 24 -22.99 -13.68 25.41
N VAL A 25 -22.96 -14.95 24.99
CA VAL A 25 -22.13 -15.43 23.88
C VAL A 25 -22.57 -14.79 22.55
N VAL A 26 -23.87 -14.71 22.27
CA VAL A 26 -24.40 -14.06 21.04
C VAL A 26 -24.03 -12.58 21.00
N LEU A 27 -24.17 -11.86 22.13
CA LEU A 27 -23.76 -10.46 22.22
C LEU A 27 -22.24 -10.30 21.99
N PHE A 28 -21.42 -11.20 22.57
CA PHE A 28 -19.97 -11.16 22.44
C PHE A 28 -19.48 -11.50 21.01
N ILE A 29 -20.16 -12.40 20.30
CA ILE A 29 -19.86 -12.72 18.90
C ILE A 29 -20.28 -11.55 17.99
N SER A 30 -21.50 -11.02 18.16
CA SER A 30 -21.99 -9.91 17.33
C SER A 30 -21.12 -8.64 17.45
N ALA A 31 -20.60 -8.36 18.65
CA ALA A 31 -19.64 -7.28 18.88
C ALA A 31 -18.27 -7.55 18.21
N GLN A 32 -17.78 -8.79 18.27
CA GLN A 32 -16.55 -9.17 17.58
C GLN A 32 -16.69 -9.10 16.05
N ASP A 33 -17.83 -9.53 15.50
CA ASP A 33 -18.07 -9.50 14.06
C ASP A 33 -18.17 -8.06 13.55
N SER A 34 -18.82 -7.17 14.30
CA SER A 34 -18.86 -5.73 13.99
C SER A 34 -17.46 -5.10 14.07
N THR A 35 -16.63 -5.54 15.02
CA THR A 35 -15.24 -5.07 15.16
C THR A 35 -14.35 -5.59 14.03
N LYS A 36 -14.50 -6.85 13.63
CA LYS A 36 -13.79 -7.46 12.49
C LYS A 36 -14.21 -6.82 11.17
N ALA A 37 -15.50 -6.54 10.99
CA ALA A 37 -16.00 -5.82 9.82
C ALA A 37 -15.46 -4.38 9.77
N ALA A 38 -15.40 -3.68 10.91
CA ALA A 38 -14.79 -2.36 11.00
C ALA A 38 -13.28 -2.39 10.68
N GLN A 39 -12.55 -3.39 11.17
CA GLN A 39 -11.13 -3.58 10.84
C GLN A 39 -10.92 -3.85 9.35
N SER A 40 -11.73 -4.72 8.74
CA SER A 40 -11.63 -5.01 7.31
C SER A 40 -11.96 -3.78 6.45
N ASN A 41 -13.01 -3.03 6.80
CA ASN A 41 -13.36 -1.79 6.11
C ASN A 41 -12.26 -0.72 6.27
N PHE A 42 -11.64 -0.63 7.45
CA PHE A 42 -10.52 0.29 7.70
C PHE A 42 -9.28 -0.08 6.89
N SER A 43 -8.92 -1.36 6.81
CA SER A 43 -7.83 -1.83 5.95
C SER A 43 -8.09 -1.52 4.47
N ASN A 44 -9.32 -1.67 4.00
CA ASN A 44 -9.70 -1.32 2.62
C ASN A 44 -9.58 0.19 2.35
N ILE A 45 -10.09 1.03 3.26
CA ILE A 45 -9.97 2.50 3.19
C ILE A 45 -8.49 2.92 3.20
N GLN A 46 -7.66 2.28 4.02
CA GLN A 46 -6.23 2.60 4.09
C GLN A 46 -5.50 2.28 2.78
N THR A 47 -5.87 1.19 2.10
CA THR A 47 -5.34 0.81 0.78
C THR A 47 -5.79 1.79 -0.30
N GLU A 48 -7.08 2.15 -0.33
CA GLU A 48 -7.66 3.09 -1.31
C GLU A 48 -7.08 4.52 -1.16
N LEU A 49 -6.92 4.99 0.08
CA LEU A 49 -6.23 6.25 0.37
C LEU A 49 -4.76 6.22 -0.07
N SER A 50 -4.09 5.08 0.10
CA SER A 50 -2.71 4.89 -0.36
C SER A 50 -2.64 5.04 -1.89
N GLN A 51 -3.54 4.39 -2.62
CA GLN A 51 -3.61 4.48 -4.09
C GLN A 51 -3.94 5.90 -4.58
N THR A 52 -4.86 6.60 -3.90
CA THR A 52 -5.23 7.98 -4.27
C THR A 52 -4.05 8.95 -4.12
N ALA A 53 -3.23 8.79 -3.06
CA ALA A 53 -2.07 9.65 -2.84
C ALA A 53 -1.04 9.56 -3.98
N PHE A 54 -0.95 8.42 -4.65
CA PHE A 54 -0.07 8.24 -5.79
C PHE A 54 -0.69 8.80 -7.09
N THR A 55 -2.02 8.77 -7.24
CA THR A 55 -2.72 9.27 -8.44
C THR A 55 -2.49 10.76 -8.70
N VAL A 56 -2.18 11.55 -7.64
CA VAL A 56 -1.79 12.97 -7.76
C VAL A 56 -0.50 13.15 -8.59
N TYR A 57 0.33 12.11 -8.67
CA TYR A 57 1.53 12.10 -9.49
C TYR A 57 1.28 11.64 -10.93
N ASP A 58 0.07 11.20 -11.29
CA ASP A 58 -0.17 10.71 -12.65
C ASP A 58 -0.28 11.86 -13.65
N ASN A 59 0.61 11.85 -14.65
CA ASN A 59 0.73 12.87 -15.69
C ASN A 59 0.97 14.31 -15.21
N THR A 60 1.37 14.51 -13.95
CA THR A 60 1.72 15.85 -13.47
C THR A 60 3.17 16.20 -13.80
N THR A 61 3.41 17.50 -14.03
CA THR A 61 4.77 18.02 -14.20
C THR A 61 5.28 18.51 -12.84
N LEU A 62 6.36 17.92 -12.37
CA LEU A 62 7.02 18.25 -11.13
C LEU A 62 8.39 18.89 -11.38
N SER A 63 8.88 19.68 -10.43
CA SER A 63 10.27 20.14 -10.43
C SER A 63 11.22 19.03 -10.01
N GLY A 64 12.48 19.09 -10.44
CA GLY A 64 13.51 18.14 -10.00
C GLY A 64 13.66 18.11 -8.47
N SER A 65 13.49 19.24 -7.79
CA SER A 65 13.45 19.28 -6.32
C SER A 65 12.30 18.48 -5.71
N GLN A 66 11.12 18.45 -6.35
CA GLN A 66 10.00 17.60 -5.94
C GLN A 66 10.29 16.13 -6.23
N VAL A 67 10.95 15.80 -7.33
CA VAL A 67 11.37 14.42 -7.67
C VAL A 67 12.37 13.88 -6.66
N VAL A 68 13.41 14.65 -6.31
CA VAL A 68 14.42 14.24 -5.31
C VAL A 68 13.78 14.10 -3.93
N ASN A 69 12.83 14.97 -3.57
CA ASN A 69 12.09 14.85 -2.32
C ASN A 69 11.15 13.63 -2.31
N ALA A 70 10.48 13.33 -3.43
CA ALA A 70 9.69 12.12 -3.56
C ALA A 70 10.59 10.88 -3.42
N LEU A 71 11.74 10.86 -4.10
CA LEU A 71 12.72 9.80 -3.97
C LEU A 71 13.14 9.57 -2.52
N ARG A 72 13.42 10.65 -1.76
CA ARG A 72 13.75 10.56 -0.33
C ARG A 72 12.58 10.07 0.53
N LYS A 73 11.34 10.40 0.18
CA LYS A 73 10.15 9.96 0.94
C LYS A 73 9.81 8.48 0.70
N PHE A 74 10.12 7.97 -0.48
CA PHE A 74 9.75 6.62 -0.90
C PHE A 74 10.93 5.64 -0.91
N SER A 75 12.15 6.09 -0.60
CA SER A 75 13.33 5.22 -0.47
C SER A 75 13.17 4.15 0.61
N ASP A 76 12.37 4.43 1.64
CA ASP A 76 12.17 3.54 2.79
C ASP A 76 11.04 2.52 2.57
N LYS A 77 10.35 2.54 1.41
CA LYS A 77 9.29 1.59 1.10
C LYS A 77 9.85 0.35 0.40
N GLU A 78 9.74 -0.81 1.05
CA GLU A 78 10.34 -2.07 0.59
C GLU A 78 9.77 -2.64 -0.72
N GLU A 79 8.53 -2.27 -1.10
CA GLU A 79 7.85 -2.78 -2.30
C GLU A 79 7.60 -1.71 -3.38
N PHE A 80 8.30 -0.58 -3.32
CA PHE A 80 8.07 0.55 -4.23
C PHE A 80 9.33 0.94 -4.99
N GLY A 81 9.20 1.16 -6.30
CA GLY A 81 10.30 1.59 -7.16
C GLY A 81 10.08 2.98 -7.76
N ILE A 82 11.15 3.77 -7.83
CA ILE A 82 11.14 5.04 -8.55
C ILE A 82 12.16 4.99 -9.68
N GLN A 83 11.72 5.23 -10.91
CA GLN A 83 12.63 5.41 -12.04
C GLN A 83 12.76 6.89 -12.34
N ILE A 84 14.00 7.36 -12.49
CA ILE A 84 14.26 8.74 -12.93
C ILE A 84 15.03 8.69 -14.24
N VAL A 85 14.42 9.25 -15.29
CA VAL A 85 15.03 9.44 -16.62
C VAL A 85 15.42 10.90 -16.74
N THR A 86 16.72 11.15 -16.83
CA THR A 86 17.29 12.50 -16.97
C THR A 86 17.78 12.71 -18.39
N GLY A 87 18.01 13.96 -18.80
CA GLY A 87 18.60 14.26 -20.11
C GLY A 87 20.04 13.74 -20.26
N LYS A 88 20.76 13.56 -19.14
CA LYS A 88 22.10 12.95 -19.11
C LYS A 88 22.05 11.41 -19.17
N ASN A 89 21.05 10.78 -18.57
CA ASN A 89 20.83 9.33 -18.61
C ASN A 89 19.48 8.98 -19.26
N PRO A 90 19.45 8.75 -20.60
CA PRO A 90 18.23 8.41 -21.32
C PRO A 90 17.70 7.00 -21.01
N ALA A 91 18.53 6.10 -20.48
CA ALA A 91 18.10 4.77 -20.03
C ALA A 91 17.32 4.84 -18.70
N GLY A 92 17.53 5.91 -17.94
CA GLY A 92 16.97 6.10 -16.60
C GLY A 92 17.59 5.20 -15.55
N GLN A 93 17.46 5.60 -14.29
CA GLN A 93 17.94 4.83 -13.15
C GLN A 93 16.79 4.53 -12.21
N TRP A 94 16.69 3.27 -11.80
CA TRP A 94 15.80 2.84 -10.72
C TRP A 94 16.42 3.12 -9.36
N TYR A 95 15.58 3.47 -8.41
CA TYR A 95 15.90 3.68 -7.01
C TYR A 95 14.86 2.96 -6.14
N GLY A 96 15.28 2.44 -4.99
CA GLY A 96 14.47 1.54 -4.17
C GLY A 96 14.42 0.17 -4.81
N LYS A 97 13.32 -0.15 -5.50
CA LYS A 97 13.14 -1.42 -6.22
C LYS A 97 13.10 -1.24 -7.73
N VAL A 98 13.60 -2.24 -8.45
CA VAL A 98 13.46 -2.32 -9.91
C VAL A 98 12.08 -2.87 -10.23
N ILE A 99 11.27 -2.09 -10.93
CA ILE A 99 9.96 -2.54 -11.41
C ILE A 99 10.08 -2.95 -12.87
N ASN A 100 9.47 -4.07 -13.24
CA ASN A 100 9.47 -4.55 -14.61
C ASN A 100 8.54 -3.69 -15.48
N THR A 101 9.12 -2.67 -16.12
CA THR A 101 8.44 -1.83 -17.12
C THR A 101 8.90 -2.10 -18.55
N GLY A 102 9.78 -3.10 -18.74
CA GLY A 102 10.31 -3.48 -20.05
C GLY A 102 9.37 -4.39 -20.85
N VAL A 103 8.26 -4.82 -20.25
CA VAL A 103 7.22 -5.64 -20.89
C VAL A 103 6.00 -4.77 -21.23
N PRO A 104 5.15 -5.18 -22.18
CA PRO A 104 3.89 -4.50 -22.46
C PRO A 104 3.00 -4.41 -21.22
N ILE A 105 2.20 -3.34 -21.11
CA ILE A 105 1.27 -3.09 -19.98
C ILE A 105 0.32 -4.28 -19.73
N ASP A 106 -0.03 -5.01 -20.79
CA ASP A 106 -0.95 -6.16 -20.72
C ASP A 106 -0.28 -7.46 -20.22
N SER A 107 1.03 -7.43 -19.93
CA SER A 107 1.76 -8.60 -19.42
C SER A 107 1.52 -8.78 -17.92
N VAL A 108 1.33 -10.04 -17.49
CA VAL A 108 1.20 -10.42 -16.07
C VAL A 108 2.44 -10.03 -15.25
N THR A 109 3.61 -9.93 -15.90
CA THR A 109 4.85 -9.52 -15.25
C THR A 109 5.07 -8.00 -15.26
N TYR A 110 4.17 -7.22 -15.88
CA TYR A 110 4.28 -5.76 -15.86
C TYR A 110 4.00 -5.23 -14.45
N GLY A 111 4.86 -4.36 -13.95
CA GLY A 111 4.73 -3.85 -12.59
C GLY A 111 5.26 -4.77 -11.49
N SER A 112 5.76 -5.97 -11.81
CA SER A 112 6.38 -6.85 -10.81
C SER A 112 7.72 -6.31 -10.31
N VAL A 113 8.02 -6.49 -9.02
CA VAL A 113 9.33 -6.16 -8.43
C VAL A 113 10.36 -7.21 -8.87
N VAL A 114 11.37 -6.79 -9.62
CA VAL A 114 12.43 -7.67 -10.16
C VAL A 114 13.60 -7.83 -9.17
N GLY A 115 13.84 -6.81 -8.34
CA GLY A 115 14.92 -6.84 -7.37
C GLY A 115 15.25 -5.47 -6.78
N GLU A 116 16.38 -5.41 -6.06
CA GLU A 116 16.95 -4.18 -5.51
C GLU A 116 17.45 -3.28 -6.63
N ALA A 117 17.15 -1.99 -6.53
CA ALA A 117 17.62 -1.02 -7.51
C ALA A 117 19.06 -0.58 -7.22
N PRO A 118 19.92 -0.44 -8.24
CA PRO A 118 21.30 0.00 -8.06
C PRO A 118 21.43 1.50 -7.75
N GLY A 119 20.35 2.29 -7.89
CA GLY A 119 20.36 3.73 -7.66
C GLY A 119 20.36 4.11 -6.18
N GLN A 120 21.37 4.90 -5.80
CA GLN A 120 21.45 5.56 -4.49
C GLN A 120 21.10 7.03 -4.61
N LEU A 121 20.38 7.57 -3.61
CA LEU A 121 19.98 8.98 -3.56
C LEU A 121 21.16 9.96 -3.73
N SER A 122 22.35 9.58 -3.30
CA SER A 122 23.60 10.34 -3.50
C SER A 122 23.88 10.64 -4.98
N HIS A 123 23.64 9.68 -5.88
CA HIS A 123 23.86 9.85 -7.32
C HIS A 123 22.89 10.83 -7.98
N ALA A 124 21.69 10.99 -7.40
CA ALA A 124 20.71 11.96 -7.88
C ALA A 124 21.05 13.40 -7.50
N LEU A 125 21.89 13.58 -6.46
CA LEU A 125 22.31 14.89 -5.93
C LEU A 125 23.66 15.36 -6.47
N ASP A 126 24.49 14.43 -6.95
CA ASP A 126 25.83 14.72 -7.44
C ASP A 126 25.81 15.24 -8.89
N GLU A 127 26.17 16.50 -9.11
CA GLU A 127 26.21 17.18 -10.41
C GLU A 127 27.16 16.53 -11.43
N ALA A 128 28.22 15.88 -10.93
CA ALA A 128 29.18 15.14 -11.75
C ALA A 128 28.62 13.80 -12.22
N ASN A 129 27.59 13.27 -11.55
CA ASN A 129 26.99 12.00 -11.89
C ASN A 129 26.08 12.12 -13.12
N ILE A 130 26.05 11.06 -13.94
CA ILE A 130 25.13 10.96 -15.08
C ILE A 130 23.66 10.94 -14.63
N ASN A 131 23.40 10.49 -13.40
CA ASN A 131 22.06 10.39 -12.80
C ASN A 131 21.62 11.65 -12.06
N TYR A 132 22.40 12.72 -12.15
CA TYR A 132 22.09 14.00 -11.54
C TYR A 132 20.69 14.48 -11.95
N VAL A 133 19.89 14.85 -10.95
CA VAL A 133 18.57 15.43 -11.15
C VAL A 133 18.67 16.93 -10.98
N ASN A 134 18.51 17.68 -12.09
CA ASN A 134 18.51 19.14 -12.05
C ASN A 134 17.30 19.65 -11.23
N PRO A 135 17.51 20.34 -10.09
CA PRO A 135 16.42 20.84 -9.24
C PRO A 135 15.46 21.79 -9.96
N SER A 136 15.96 22.54 -10.93
CA SER A 136 15.21 23.48 -11.77
C SER A 136 14.62 22.83 -13.03
N GLY A 137 14.97 21.56 -13.30
CA GLY A 137 14.43 20.79 -14.41
C GLY A 137 12.96 20.44 -14.20
N LYS A 138 12.22 20.28 -15.30
CA LYS A 138 10.84 19.80 -15.30
C LYS A 138 10.82 18.30 -15.58
N PHE A 139 10.04 17.56 -14.80
CA PHE A 139 9.90 16.12 -14.92
C PHE A 139 8.43 15.77 -15.01
N ARG A 140 8.05 14.97 -16.00
CA ARG A 140 6.72 14.39 -16.13
C ARG A 140 6.68 13.07 -15.36
N ALA A 141 5.74 12.95 -14.44
CA ALA A 141 5.52 11.75 -13.66
C ALA A 141 4.50 10.82 -14.34
N GLN A 142 4.75 9.51 -14.28
CA GLN A 142 3.86 8.46 -14.78
C GLN A 142 3.83 7.32 -13.76
N LEU A 143 2.64 6.81 -13.45
CA LEU A 143 2.51 5.69 -12.53
C LEU A 143 2.66 4.35 -13.25
N VAL A 144 3.23 3.38 -12.54
CA VAL A 144 3.32 1.99 -12.97
C VAL A 144 2.38 1.15 -12.11
N HIS A 145 1.40 0.55 -12.77
CA HIS A 145 0.44 -0.36 -12.16
C HIS A 145 0.85 -1.81 -12.43
N ASP A 146 0.69 -2.67 -11.44
CA ASP A 146 0.76 -4.12 -11.60
C ASP A 146 -0.49 -4.64 -12.34
N SER A 147 -0.43 -5.87 -12.82
CA SER A 147 -1.56 -6.68 -13.28
C SER A 147 -2.75 -6.71 -12.30
N SER A 148 -2.48 -6.52 -11.00
CA SER A 148 -3.51 -6.43 -9.94
C SER A 148 -4.07 -5.01 -9.72
N ASN A 149 -3.77 -4.07 -10.62
CA ASN A 149 -4.14 -2.64 -10.53
C ASN A 149 -3.56 -1.91 -9.30
N VAL A 150 -2.50 -2.45 -8.72
CA VAL A 150 -1.79 -1.86 -7.58
C VAL A 150 -0.62 -1.03 -8.09
N ILE A 151 -0.43 0.18 -7.54
CA ILE A 151 0.67 1.07 -7.91
C ILE A 151 1.96 0.55 -7.30
N ARG A 152 2.89 0.14 -8.16
CA ARG A 152 4.19 -0.46 -7.78
C ARG A 152 5.36 0.49 -7.95
N GLY A 153 5.18 1.57 -8.71
CA GLY A 153 6.22 2.57 -8.86
C GLY A 153 5.80 3.83 -9.59
N ILE A 154 6.72 4.80 -9.62
CA ILE A 154 6.57 6.05 -10.39
C ILE A 154 7.80 6.22 -11.29
N VAL A 155 7.55 6.58 -12.55
CA VAL A 155 8.56 6.93 -13.54
C VAL A 155 8.54 8.44 -13.75
N PHE A 156 9.65 9.10 -13.47
CA PHE A 156 9.87 10.51 -13.74
C PHE A 156 10.70 10.67 -15.01
N ARG A 157 10.18 11.39 -16.02
CA ARG A 157 10.89 11.67 -17.27
C ARG A 157 11.13 13.16 -17.42
N GLN A 158 12.39 13.56 -17.55
CA GLN A 158 12.74 14.96 -17.81
C GLN A 158 12.12 15.43 -19.14
N GLN A 159 11.61 16.66 -19.16
CA GLN A 159 11.10 17.37 -20.34
C GLN A 159 12.06 18.48 -20.77
#